data_AF-A0A2M7E7I1-F1
#
_entry.id   AF-A0A2M7E7I1-F1
#
_cell.length_a   1.000
_cell.length_b   1.000
_cell.length_c   1.000
_cell.angle_alpha   90.00
_cell.angle_beta   90.00
_cell.angle_gamma   90.00
#
_symmetry.space_group_name_H-M   'P 1'
#
loop_
_entity.id
_entity.type
_entity.pdbx_description
1 polymer ?
#
loop_
_entity_poly.entity_id
_entity_poly.type
_entity_poly.pdbx_seq_one_letter_code
_entity_poly.pdbx_strand_id
1 'polypeptide(L)'
;MRGYSGIIPKQDESGETSKKGLDITKDGPPRYRRGLYLAADVGRQWDPQLARIYYEQMVHKGNCHTQAVCAVATHLPARIHVILKEDRAYELRDLEGRPISKKDAKALIQREYTVPEEIRQRTRGHKKRRRRKEGYIRSQIRGLVTALQASRFA
;
A
#
# COMPACT_ATOMS: atom_id res chain seq x y z
N MET A 1 15.85 -6.45 10.50
CA MET A 1 15.28 -5.12 10.16
C MET A 1 13.84 -5.17 9.68
N ARG A 2 13.46 -6.01 8.69
CA ARG A 2 12.09 -5.99 8.15
C ARG A 2 11.01 -6.34 9.20
N GLY A 3 11.27 -7.30 10.10
CA GLY A 3 10.30 -7.69 11.16
C GLY A 3 9.92 -6.54 12.09
N TYR A 4 10.90 -5.75 12.52
CA TYR A 4 10.70 -4.55 13.36
C TYR A 4 9.81 -3.49 12.69
N SER A 5 9.78 -3.44 11.36
CA SER A 5 8.95 -2.46 10.64
C SER A 5 7.45 -2.68 10.82
N GLY A 6 7.00 -3.91 11.07
CA GLY A 6 5.57 -4.22 11.19
C GLY A 6 4.77 -4.08 9.88
N ILE A 7 5.42 -4.03 8.71
CA ILE A 7 4.80 -3.96 7.37
C ILE A 7 4.93 -5.29 6.60
N ILE A 8 5.35 -6.37 7.28
CA ILE A 8 5.39 -7.72 6.70
C ILE A 8 4.03 -8.41 6.92
N PRO A 9 3.57 -9.28 5.99
CA PRO A 9 2.49 -10.21 6.28
C PRO A 9 2.76 -11.01 7.56
N LYS A 10 1.71 -11.27 8.34
CA LYS A 10 1.78 -12.23 9.45
C LYS A 10 2.13 -13.60 8.90
N GLN A 11 2.81 -14.39 9.72
CA GLN A 11 3.08 -15.79 9.48
C GLN A 11 2.33 -16.56 10.57
N ASP A 12 1.53 -17.54 10.15
CA ASP A 12 0.81 -18.47 11.02
C ASP A 12 1.06 -19.85 10.43
N GLU A 13 2.04 -20.52 11.00
CA GLU A 13 2.54 -21.83 10.57
C GLU A 13 2.42 -22.80 11.75
N SER A 14 1.82 -23.95 11.51
CA SER A 14 1.64 -25.02 12.49
C SER A 14 1.92 -26.36 11.82
N GLY A 15 3.01 -27.03 12.22
CA GLY A 15 3.43 -28.31 11.62
C GLY A 15 3.61 -28.19 10.10
N GLU A 16 2.87 -28.97 9.32
CA GLU A 16 2.91 -28.96 7.85
C GLU A 16 1.98 -27.91 7.21
N THR A 17 1.23 -27.14 8.01
CA THR A 17 0.26 -26.17 7.48
C THR A 17 0.81 -24.74 7.58
N SER A 18 0.83 -24.03 6.44
CA SER A 18 1.17 -22.60 6.36
C SER A 18 -0.01 -21.82 5.78
N LYS A 19 -0.57 -20.90 6.57
CA LYS A 19 -1.72 -20.08 6.14
C LYS A 19 -1.26 -18.92 5.26
N LYS A 20 -1.92 -18.76 4.11
CA LYS A 20 -1.65 -17.68 3.14
C LYS A 20 -2.70 -16.57 3.26
N GLY A 21 -2.31 -15.35 2.87
CA GLY A 21 -3.23 -14.20 2.80
C GLY A 21 -3.53 -13.54 4.16
N LEU A 22 -2.66 -13.72 5.15
CA LEU A 22 -2.81 -13.13 6.47
C LEU A 22 -2.59 -11.61 6.44
N ASP A 23 -3.17 -10.93 7.44
CA ASP A 23 -2.98 -9.50 7.65
C ASP A 23 -1.51 -9.13 7.87
N ILE A 24 -1.16 -7.86 7.65
CA ILE A 24 0.12 -7.29 8.09
C ILE A 24 0.27 -7.37 9.62
N THR A 25 1.49 -7.63 10.09
CA THR A 25 1.81 -7.87 11.51
C THR A 25 1.44 -6.69 12.41
N LYS A 26 1.82 -5.46 12.01
CA LYS A 26 1.67 -4.21 12.79
C LYS A 26 2.49 -4.16 14.09
N ASP A 27 3.38 -5.12 14.32
CA ASP A 27 4.23 -5.21 15.54
C ASP A 27 5.25 -4.07 15.69
N GLY A 28 5.48 -3.30 14.61
CA GLY A 28 6.40 -2.17 14.61
C GLY A 28 5.80 -0.85 15.12
N PRO A 29 6.63 0.09 15.59
CA PRO A 29 6.18 1.39 16.09
C PRO A 29 5.27 2.13 15.10
N PRO A 30 4.09 2.64 15.52
CA PRO A 30 3.14 3.28 14.60
C PRO A 30 3.72 4.46 13.82
N ARG A 31 4.57 5.28 14.45
CA ARG A 31 5.23 6.43 13.81
C ARG A 31 6.18 5.99 12.70
N TYR A 32 6.93 4.91 12.95
CA TYR A 32 7.87 4.33 11.99
C TYR A 32 7.11 3.78 10.77
N ARG A 33 6.02 3.02 11.00
CA ARG A 33 5.17 2.51 9.92
C ARG A 33 4.58 3.62 9.06
N ARG A 34 4.08 4.69 9.69
CA ARG A 34 3.56 5.86 8.98
C ARG A 34 4.66 6.55 8.15
N GLY A 35 5.85 6.71 8.72
CA GLY A 35 7.00 7.28 8.01
C GLY A 35 7.37 6.48 6.76
N LEU A 36 7.45 5.15 6.89
CA LEU A 36 7.72 4.26 5.76
C LEU A 36 6.63 4.33 4.68
N TYR A 37 5.36 4.39 5.06
CA TYR A 37 4.26 4.52 4.09
C TYR A 37 4.38 5.82 3.28
N LEU A 38 4.60 6.95 3.96
CA LEU A 38 4.74 8.25 3.28
C LEU A 38 5.99 8.30 2.41
N ALA A 39 7.12 7.78 2.92
CA ALA A 39 8.35 7.67 2.16
C ALA A 39 8.20 6.77 0.94
N ALA A 40 7.41 5.69 1.03
CA ALA A 40 7.13 4.80 -0.09
C ALA A 40 6.28 5.46 -1.16
N ASP A 41 5.27 6.24 -0.77
CA ASP A 41 4.39 6.93 -1.72
C ASP A 41 5.12 8.04 -2.49
N VAL A 42 6.08 8.71 -1.85
CA VAL A 42 6.99 9.65 -2.54
C VAL A 42 8.04 8.88 -3.34
N GLY A 43 8.67 7.87 -2.75
CA GLY A 43 9.78 7.11 -3.34
C GLY A 43 9.42 6.46 -4.68
N ARG A 44 8.23 5.88 -4.80
CA ARG A 44 7.74 5.30 -6.07
C ARG A 44 7.63 6.29 -7.23
N GLN A 45 7.64 7.60 -6.98
CA GLN A 45 7.54 8.64 -8.01
C GLN A 45 8.92 9.02 -8.58
N TRP A 46 9.99 8.70 -7.85
CA TRP A 46 11.36 9.11 -8.17
C TRP A 46 12.29 7.93 -8.45
N ASP A 47 12.02 6.77 -7.85
CA ASP A 47 12.84 5.56 -7.97
C ASP A 47 12.18 4.53 -8.91
N PRO A 48 12.82 4.19 -10.04
CA PRO A 48 12.26 3.23 -11.00
C PRO A 48 12.00 1.84 -10.44
N GLN A 49 12.85 1.35 -9.55
CA GLN A 49 12.70 0.01 -8.97
C GLN A 49 11.49 -0.03 -8.03
N LEU A 50 11.26 1.04 -7.26
CA LEU A 50 10.05 1.17 -6.43
C LEU A 50 8.80 1.39 -7.29
N ALA A 51 8.91 2.14 -8.40
CA ALA A 51 7.83 2.33 -9.36
C ALA A 51 7.40 1.01 -10.01
N ARG A 52 8.35 0.14 -10.38
CA ARG A 52 8.08 -1.20 -10.88
C ARG A 52 7.26 -2.03 -9.91
N ILE A 53 7.68 -2.08 -8.64
CA ILE A 53 6.95 -2.81 -7.59
C ILE A 53 5.52 -2.27 -7.48
N TYR A 54 5.35 -0.94 -7.46
CA TYR A 54 4.02 -0.33 -7.41
C TYR A 54 3.16 -0.69 -8.63
N TYR A 55 3.73 -0.65 -9.83
CA TYR A 55 3.07 -0.99 -11.08
C TYR A 55 2.61 -2.45 -11.08
N GLU A 56 3.50 -3.39 -10.74
CA GLU A 56 3.15 -4.82 -10.65
C GLU A 56 1.99 -5.09 -9.70
N GLN A 57 1.97 -4.39 -8.56
CA GLN A 57 0.92 -4.55 -7.56
C GLN A 57 -0.43 -4.03 -8.07
N MET A 58 -0.46 -2.87 -8.71
CA MET A 58 -1.69 -2.26 -9.22
C MET A 58 -2.22 -2.95 -10.48
N VAL A 59 -1.33 -3.26 -11.43
CA VAL A 59 -1.68 -3.72 -12.77
C VAL A 59 -1.85 -5.23 -12.81
N HIS A 60 -0.83 -5.98 -12.40
CA HIS A 60 -0.85 -7.44 -12.52
C HIS A 60 -1.56 -8.12 -11.34
N LYS A 61 -1.32 -7.66 -10.11
CA LYS A 61 -1.94 -8.25 -8.90
C LYS A 61 -3.31 -7.65 -8.57
N GLY A 62 -3.65 -6.53 -9.19
CA GLY A 62 -4.93 -5.85 -9.01
C GLY A 62 -5.18 -5.23 -7.64
N ASN A 63 -4.11 -5.02 -6.86
CA ASN A 63 -4.19 -4.44 -5.53
C ASN A 63 -4.61 -2.98 -5.57
N CYS A 64 -5.19 -2.51 -4.47
CA CYS A 64 -5.52 -1.09 -4.35
C CYS A 64 -4.27 -0.24 -4.04
N HIS A 65 -4.37 1.07 -4.28
CA HIS A 65 -3.27 2.00 -4.06
C HIS A 65 -2.60 1.84 -2.69
N THR A 66 -3.38 1.76 -1.60
CA THR A 66 -2.83 1.60 -0.26
C THR A 66 -2.07 0.29 -0.09
N GLN A 67 -2.57 -0.82 -0.64
CA GLN A 67 -1.88 -2.11 -0.60
C GLN A 67 -0.59 -2.09 -1.44
N ALA A 68 -0.63 -1.47 -2.63
CA ALA A 68 0.53 -1.31 -3.49
C ALA A 68 1.63 -0.45 -2.83
N VAL A 69 1.25 0.65 -2.17
CA VAL A 69 2.20 1.47 -1.38
C VAL A 69 2.76 0.68 -0.19
N CYS A 70 1.93 -0.09 0.51
CA CYS A 70 2.43 -0.97 1.58
C CYS A 70 3.44 -2.00 1.07
N ALA A 71 3.22 -2.58 -0.12
CA ALA A 71 4.17 -3.50 -0.73
C ALA A 71 5.51 -2.81 -1.02
N VAL A 72 5.50 -1.58 -1.54
CA VAL A 72 6.72 -0.77 -1.74
C VAL A 72 7.41 -0.49 -0.40
N ALA A 73 6.64 -0.12 0.63
CA ALA A 73 7.18 0.20 1.96
C ALA A 73 7.95 -0.96 2.60
N THR A 74 7.62 -2.22 2.28
CA THR A 74 8.34 -3.41 2.76
C THR A 74 9.80 -3.45 2.30
N HIS A 75 10.15 -2.82 1.17
CA HIS A 75 11.51 -2.81 0.62
C HIS A 75 12.38 -1.68 1.18
N LEU A 76 11.79 -0.59 1.67
CA LEU A 76 12.54 0.58 2.15
C LEU A 76 13.45 0.30 3.35
N PRO A 77 13.04 -0.44 4.40
CA PRO A 77 13.90 -0.69 5.56
C PRO A 77 15.22 -1.37 5.20
N ALA A 78 15.20 -2.28 4.22
CA ALA A 78 16.41 -2.94 3.77
C ALA A 78 17.36 -1.96 3.06
N ARG A 79 16.83 -1.06 2.21
CA ARG A 79 17.63 -0.02 1.54
C ARG A 79 18.22 0.96 2.54
N ILE A 80 17.40 1.48 3.45
CA ILE A 80 17.83 2.40 4.50
C ILE A 80 18.94 1.76 5.35
N HIS A 81 18.79 0.50 5.73
CA HIS A 81 19.80 -0.19 6.51
C HIS A 81 21.16 -0.29 5.79
N VAL A 82 21.16 -0.64 4.50
CA VAL A 82 22.39 -0.74 3.70
C VAL A 82 23.08 0.62 3.60
N ILE A 83 22.34 1.68 3.28
CA ILE A 83 22.85 3.05 3.16
C ILE A 83 23.49 3.52 4.47
N LEU A 84 22.81 3.30 5.60
CA LEU A 84 23.30 3.68 6.92
C LEU A 84 24.49 2.82 7.37
N LYS A 85 24.53 1.54 6.99
CA LYS A 85 25.62 0.62 7.32
C LYS A 85 26.88 0.94 6.52
N GLU A 86 26.73 1.33 5.26
CA GLU A 86 27.82 1.67 4.34
C GLU A 86 28.21 3.15 4.38
N ASP A 87 27.51 3.97 5.20
CA ASP A 87 27.68 5.41 5.34
C ASP A 87 27.83 6.15 4.00
N ARG A 88 26.90 5.88 3.07
CA ARG A 88 26.93 6.47 1.72
C ARG A 88 25.65 7.23 1.39
N ALA A 89 25.75 8.12 0.41
CA ALA A 89 24.58 8.80 -0.13
C ALA A 89 23.67 7.82 -0.91
N TYR A 90 22.36 8.10 -0.91
CA TYR A 90 21.43 7.33 -1.72
C TYR A 90 21.53 7.69 -3.20
N GLU A 91 21.70 6.67 -4.05
CA GLU A 91 21.78 6.81 -5.50
C GLU A 91 20.56 6.18 -6.17
N LEU A 92 19.96 6.92 -7.11
CA LEU A 92 18.92 6.36 -7.96
C LEU A 92 19.54 5.39 -8.95
N ARG A 93 18.89 4.24 -9.12
CA ARG A 93 19.34 3.18 -10.02
C ARG A 93 18.23 2.74 -10.96
N ASP A 94 18.61 2.32 -12.16
CA ASP A 94 17.72 1.64 -13.11
C ASP A 94 17.37 0.22 -12.64
N LEU A 95 16.72 -0.56 -13.49
CA LEU A 95 16.29 -1.93 -13.17
C LEU A 95 17.46 -2.91 -13.12
N GLU A 96 18.51 -2.61 -13.90
CA GLU A 96 19.75 -3.35 -14.02
C GLU A 96 20.76 -2.98 -12.90
N GLY A 97 20.47 -1.95 -12.12
CA GLY A 97 21.25 -1.51 -10.97
C GLY A 97 22.30 -0.45 -11.28
N ARG A 98 22.30 0.15 -12.47
CA ARG A 98 23.22 1.24 -12.86
C ARG A 98 22.73 2.57 -12.31
N PRO A 99 23.64 3.47 -11.89
CA PRO A 99 23.25 4.79 -11.41
C PRO A 99 22.65 5.64 -12.53
N ILE A 100 21.57 6.36 -12.22
CA ILE A 100 20.87 7.21 -13.18
C ILE A 100 20.56 8.59 -12.59
N SER A 101 20.42 9.59 -13.47
CA SER A 101 20.01 10.92 -13.04
C SER A 101 18.54 10.96 -12.63
N LYS A 102 18.16 11.95 -11.81
CA LYS A 102 16.76 12.17 -11.41
C LYS A 102 15.83 12.40 -12.61
N LYS A 103 16.33 13.05 -13.67
CA LYS A 103 15.57 13.35 -14.88
C LYS A 103 15.27 12.06 -15.66
N ASP A 104 16.30 11.23 -15.83
CA ASP A 104 16.18 9.98 -16.57
C ASP A 104 15.33 8.97 -15.81
N ALA A 105 15.47 8.90 -14.48
CA ALA A 105 14.61 8.11 -13.61
C ALA A 105 13.13 8.47 -13.80
N LYS A 106 12.82 9.77 -13.80
CA LYS A 106 11.45 10.24 -13.98
C LYS A 106 10.91 9.95 -15.38
N ALA A 107 11.73 10.11 -16.42
CA ALA A 107 11.36 9.77 -17.79
C ALA A 107 11.07 8.27 -17.95
N LEU A 108 11.90 7.41 -17.36
CA LEU A 108 11.71 5.96 -17.35
C LEU A 108 10.40 5.58 -16.65
N ILE A 109 10.14 6.14 -15.46
CA ILE A 109 8.91 5.90 -14.71
C ILE A 109 7.68 6.30 -15.53
N GLN A 110 7.72 7.46 -16.19
CA GLN A 110 6.61 7.93 -17.02
C GLN A 110 6.37 7.02 -18.23
N ARG A 111 7.44 6.53 -18.86
CA ARG A 111 7.38 5.67 -20.04
C ARG A 111 6.86 4.26 -19.70
N GLU A 112 7.34 3.65 -18.63
CA GLU A 112 7.16 2.21 -18.39
C GLU A 112 6.25 1.87 -17.21
N TYR A 113 6.18 2.75 -16.21
CA TYR A 113 5.50 2.47 -14.93
C TYR A 113 4.33 3.40 -14.64
N THR A 114 3.80 4.06 -15.67
CA THR A 114 2.56 4.80 -15.57
C THR A 114 1.39 3.82 -15.48
N VAL A 115 0.75 3.77 -14.32
CA VAL A 115 -0.50 2.99 -14.14
C VAL A 115 -1.61 3.63 -14.99
N PRO A 116 -2.25 2.88 -15.91
CA PRO A 116 -3.37 3.35 -16.71
C PRO A 116 -4.55 3.84 -15.85
N GLU A 117 -5.29 4.85 -16.34
CA GLU A 117 -6.37 5.45 -15.55
C GLU A 117 -7.55 4.50 -15.36
N GLU A 118 -7.79 3.59 -16.30
CA GLU A 118 -8.81 2.54 -16.24
C GLU A 118 -8.61 1.65 -15.01
N ILE A 119 -7.34 1.31 -14.72
CA ILE A 119 -6.97 0.51 -13.53
C ILE A 119 -7.20 1.32 -12.26
N ARG A 120 -6.90 2.63 -12.27
CA ARG A 120 -7.20 3.50 -11.12
C ARG A 120 -8.69 3.62 -10.87
N GLN A 121 -9.49 3.77 -11.93
CA GLN A 121 -10.94 3.86 -11.86
C GLN A 121 -11.58 2.58 -11.33
N ARG A 122 -11.15 1.40 -11.80
CA ARG A 122 -11.59 0.08 -11.30
C ARG A 122 -11.52 0.02 -9.77
N THR A 123 -10.37 0.38 -9.23
CA THR A 123 -10.10 0.31 -7.79
C THR A 123 -10.88 1.38 -7.01
N ARG A 124 -11.03 2.59 -7.57
CA ARG A 124 -11.82 3.69 -6.97
C ARG A 124 -13.32 3.34 -6.89
N GLY A 125 -13.85 2.66 -7.90
CA GLY A 125 -15.27 2.26 -8.00
C GLY A 125 -15.70 1.32 -6.86
N HIS A 126 -14.84 0.38 -6.47
CA HIS A 126 -15.12 -0.54 -5.36
C HIS A 126 -15.37 0.20 -4.03
N LYS A 127 -14.55 1.22 -3.73
CA LYS A 127 -14.70 2.04 -2.52
C LYS A 127 -15.99 2.87 -2.54
N LYS A 128 -16.37 3.41 -3.71
CA LYS A 128 -17.64 4.14 -3.90
C LYS A 128 -18.85 3.22 -3.70
N ARG A 129 -18.83 2.01 -4.28
CA ARG A 129 -19.88 0.98 -4.05
C ARG A 129 -19.99 0.61 -2.58
N ARG A 130 -18.86 0.37 -1.89
CA ARG A 130 -18.86 0.03 -0.46
C ARG A 130 -19.46 1.15 0.39
N ARG A 131 -19.05 2.40 0.18
CA ARG A 131 -19.62 3.58 0.87
C ARG A 131 -21.12 3.74 0.63
N ARG A 132 -21.59 3.51 -0.61
CA ARG A 132 -23.02 3.55 -0.94
C ARG A 132 -23.81 2.48 -0.17
N LYS A 133 -23.28 1.25 -0.09
CA LYS A 133 -23.88 0.15 0.68
C LYS A 133 -23.92 0.46 2.19
N GLU A 134 -22.82 0.96 2.75
CA GLU A 134 -22.76 1.39 4.16
C GLU A 134 -23.76 2.53 4.45
N GLY A 135 -23.91 3.49 3.54
CA GLY A 135 -24.89 4.58 3.64
C GLY A 135 -26.34 4.08 3.65
N TYR A 136 -26.67 3.13 2.77
CA TYR A 136 -27.99 2.49 2.72
C TYR A 136 -28.32 1.74 4.02
N ILE A 137 -27.37 0.98 4.55
CA ILE A 137 -27.55 0.26 5.82
C ILE A 137 -27.79 1.26 6.96
N ARG A 138 -27.02 2.36 7.02
CA ARG A 138 -27.22 3.42 8.02
C ARG A 138 -28.58 4.10 7.92
N SER A 139 -29.07 4.39 6.71
CA SER A 139 -30.41 4.97 6.54
C SER A 139 -31.51 4.01 6.98
N GLN A 140 -31.35 2.72 6.70
CA GLN A 140 -32.32 1.70 7.09
C GLN A 140 -32.36 1.50 8.62
N ILE A 141 -31.20 1.47 9.28
CA ILE A 141 -31.11 1.43 10.75
C ILE A 141 -31.73 2.68 11.37
N ARG A 142 -31.45 3.88 10.82
CA ARG A 142 -32.03 5.13 11.31
C ARG A 142 -33.55 5.12 11.19
N GLY A 143 -34.10 4.67 10.05
CA GLY A 143 -35.54 4.54 9.84
C GLY A 143 -36.20 3.57 10.82
N LEU A 144 -35.57 2.42 11.08
CA LEU A 144 -36.04 1.46 12.09
C LEU A 144 -36.05 2.05 13.50
N VAL A 145 -34.98 2.76 13.90
CA VAL A 145 -34.91 3.40 15.22
C VAL A 145 -35.98 4.48 15.37
N THR A 146 -36.21 5.29 14.34
CA THR A 146 -37.26 6.33 14.36
C THR A 146 -38.66 5.71 14.46
N ALA A 147 -38.94 4.63 13.73
CA ALA A 147 -40.22 3.92 13.80
C ALA A 147 -40.46 3.29 15.18
N LEU A 148 -39.42 2.71 15.78
CA LEU A 148 -39.49 2.05 17.09
C LEU A 148 -39.62 3.06 18.25
N GLN A 149 -39.10 4.27 18.07
CA GLN A 149 -39.34 5.40 18.97
C GLN A 149 -40.79 5.88 18.85
N ALA A 150 -41.31 6.05 17.63
CA ALA A 150 -42.69 6.48 17.41
C ALA A 150 -43.73 5.50 18.00
N SER A 151 -43.46 4.19 17.93
CA SER A 151 -44.34 3.15 18.52
C SER A 151 -44.24 3.01 20.04
N ARG A 152 -43.28 3.68 20.70
CA ARG A 152 -43.12 3.68 22.16
C ARG A 152 -43.80 4.87 22.84
N PHE A 153 -44.23 5.86 22.06
CA PHE A 153 -44.94 7.06 22.53
C PHE A 153 -46.42 7.08 22.11
N ALA A 154 -46.94 5.94 21.62
CA ALA A 154 -48.35 5.66 21.36
C ALA A 154 -48.82 4.57 22.34
#